data_AF-A0AA35RIV5-F1
#
_entry.id   AF-A0AA35RIV5-F1
#
_cell.length_a   1.000
_cell.length_b   1.000
_cell.length_c   1.000
_cell.angle_alpha   90.00
_cell.angle_beta   90.00
_cell.angle_gamma   90.00
#
_symmetry.space_group_name_H-M   'P 1'
#
loop_
_entity.id
_entity.type
_entity.pdbx_description
1 polymer ?
#
loop_
_entity_poly.entity_id
_entity_poly.type
_entity_poly.pdbx_seq_one_letter_code
_entity_poly.pdbx_strand_id
1 'polypeptide(L)' 'MVTAGLNDPRVTYWEPAKYVAKLRAVKTDDNLLLLKTDMGSGHGGRSGRTARWYEIAEEYAFILANLGLAE' A
#
# COMPACT_ATOMS: atom_id res chain seq x y z
N MET A 1 -2.26 -1.34 5.37
CA MET A 1 -2.20 -0.91 3.95
C MET A 1 -1.39 -1.94 3.17
N VAL A 2 -1.82 -2.30 1.96
CA VAL A 2 -1.07 -3.15 1.03
C VAL A 2 -0.55 -2.29 -0.12
N THR A 3 0.72 -2.42 -0.48
CA THR A 3 1.37 -1.64 -1.55
C THR A 3 1.73 -2.51 -2.75
N ALA A 4 1.75 -1.91 -3.94
CA ALA A 4 2.11 -2.58 -5.18
C ALA A 4 2.68 -1.58 -6.20
N GLY A 5 3.57 -2.02 -7.07
CA GLY A 5 3.98 -1.30 -8.27
C GLY A 5 3.31 -1.87 -9.51
N LEU A 6 2.72 -1.01 -10.36
CA LEU A 6 2.08 -1.44 -11.61
C LEU A 6 3.07 -2.16 -12.53
N ASN A 7 4.32 -1.67 -12.57
CA ASN A 7 5.37 -2.15 -13.45
C ASN A 7 6.33 -3.13 -12.75
N ASP A 8 5.92 -3.79 -11.66
CA ASP A 8 6.76 -4.78 -10.98
C ASP A 8 6.80 -6.09 -11.80
N PRO A 9 7.96 -6.44 -12.39
CA PRO A 9 8.07 -7.66 -13.20
C PRO A 9 8.31 -8.92 -12.34
N ARG A 10 8.57 -8.78 -11.04
CA ARG A 10 8.85 -9.88 -10.11
C ARG A 10 7.58 -10.31 -9.39
N VAL A 11 6.83 -9.35 -8.87
CA VAL A 11 5.59 -9.55 -8.13
C VAL A 11 4.54 -8.59 -8.68
N THR A 12 3.73 -9.12 -9.57
CA THR A 12 2.81 -8.32 -10.39
C THR A 12 1.65 -7.74 -9.57
N TYR A 13 1.20 -6.52 -9.92
CA TYR A 13 0.21 -5.77 -9.13
C TYR A 13 -1.12 -6.50 -8.89
N TRP A 14 -1.49 -7.45 -9.75
CA TRP A 14 -2.74 -8.19 -9.60
C TRP A 14 -2.70 -9.20 -8.43
N GLU A 15 -1.53 -9.62 -7.98
CA GLU A 15 -1.41 -10.47 -6.80
C GLU A 15 -1.90 -9.76 -5.52
N PRO A 16 -1.34 -8.60 -5.12
CA PRO A 16 -1.87 -7.83 -4.00
C PRO A 16 -3.29 -7.33 -4.25
N ALA A 17 -3.69 -7.04 -5.50
CA ALA A 17 -5.06 -6.65 -5.80
C ALA A 17 -6.08 -7.77 -5.49
N LYS A 18 -5.81 -9.00 -5.94
CA LYS A 18 -6.65 -10.17 -5.63
C LYS A 18 -6.66 -10.45 -4.13
N TYR A 19 -5.52 -10.31 -3.46
CA TYR A 19 -5.43 -10.48 -2.01
C TYR A 19 -6.32 -9.48 -1.26
N VAL A 20 -6.22 -8.19 -1.57
CA VAL A 20 -7.06 -7.15 -0.95
C VAL A 20 -8.54 -7.35 -1.29
N ALA A 21 -8.88 -7.74 -2.52
CA ALA A 21 -10.25 -8.05 -2.89
C ALA A 21 -10.82 -9.20 -2.04
N LYS A 22 -10.05 -10.27 -1.86
CA LYS A 22 -10.44 -11.39 -0.98
C LYS A 22 -10.61 -10.95 0.47
N LEU A 23 -9.64 -10.19 1.02
CA LEU A 23 -9.73 -9.67 2.38
C LEU A 23 -10.98 -8.80 2.58
N ARG A 24 -11.30 -7.92 1.63
CA ARG A 24 -12.52 -7.09 1.67
C ARG A 24 -13.80 -7.92 1.67
N ALA A 25 -13.80 -9.05 0.98
CA ALA A 25 -14.96 -9.95 0.94
C ALA A 25 -15.16 -10.76 2.23
N VAL A 26 -14.10 -11.00 3.01
CA VAL A 26 -14.15 -11.90 4.19
C VAL A 26 -13.93 -11.19 5.54
N LYS A 27 -13.50 -9.92 5.55
CA LYS A 27 -13.30 -9.17 6.79
C LYS A 27 -14.63 -8.99 7.53
N THR A 28 -14.57 -9.05 8.85
CA THR A 28 -15.73 -8.89 9.75
C THR A 28 -15.63 -7.65 10.64
N ASP A 29 -14.52 -6.93 10.55
CA ASP A 29 -14.24 -5.70 11.30
C ASP A 29 -14.44 -4.44 10.44
N ASP A 30 -14.38 -3.26 11.07
CA ASP A 30 -14.50 -1.96 10.39
C ASP A 30 -13.16 -1.26 10.15
N ASN A 31 -12.02 -1.95 10.34
CA ASN A 31 -10.70 -1.35 10.14
C ASN A 31 -10.46 -1.01 8.66
N LEU A 32 -9.72 0.08 8.44
CA LEU A 32 -9.43 0.58 7.11
C LEU A 32 -8.49 -0.37 6.35
N LEU A 33 -8.95 -0.85 5.18
CA LEU A 33 -8.19 -1.76 4.32
C LEU A 33 -7.94 -1.14 2.94
N LEU A 34 -6.74 -0.58 2.77
CA LEU A 34 -6.30 0.08 1.54
C LEU A 34 -5.37 -0.80 0.70
N LEU A 35 -5.57 -0.71 -0.62
CA LEU A 35 -4.59 -1.09 -1.64
C LEU A 35 -4.07 0.21 -2.26
N LYS A 36 -2.77 0.43 -2.18
CA LYS A 36 -2.06 1.51 -2.87
C LYS A 36 -1.25 0.90 -4.01
N THR A 37 -1.63 1.22 -5.24
CA THR A 37 -0.85 0.85 -6.43
C THR A 37 -0.17 2.09 -6.96
N ASP A 38 1.15 2.07 -7.02
CA ASP A 38 1.91 3.09 -7.70
C ASP A 38 1.97 2.80 -9.20
N MET A 39 1.55 3.77 -10.02
CA MET A 39 1.36 3.59 -11.45
C MET A 39 2.66 3.68 -12.25
N GLY A 40 3.76 4.11 -11.64
CA GLY A 40 5.07 4.27 -12.29
C GLY A 40 6.13 3.29 -11.79
N SER A 41 6.01 2.79 -10.56
CA SER A 41 7.03 1.97 -9.93
C SER A 41 7.02 0.49 -10.35
N GLY A 42 8.19 -0.12 -10.23
CA GLY A 42 8.36 -1.57 -10.23
C GLY A 42 8.60 -2.12 -8.82
N HIS A 43 9.35 -3.21 -8.73
CA HIS A 43 9.57 -3.93 -7.47
C HIS A 43 10.16 -3.09 -6.33
N GLY A 44 11.04 -2.14 -6.66
CA GLY A 44 11.74 -1.32 -5.67
C GLY A 44 10.99 -0.10 -5.19
N GLY A 45 9.72 0.09 -5.58
CA GLY A 45 9.00 1.35 -5.33
C GLY A 45 9.43 2.48 -6.28
N ARG A 46 9.01 3.71 -5.96
CA ARG A 46 9.31 4.89 -6.78
C ARG A 46 10.82 5.16 -6.82
N SER A 47 11.32 5.53 -8.00
CA SER A 47 12.70 5.98 -8.16
C SER A 47 12.87 7.43 -7.70
N GLY A 48 14.05 7.73 -7.15
CA GLY A 48 14.42 9.09 -6.71
C GLY A 48 14.82 9.17 -5.24
N ARG A 49 15.74 10.08 -4.92
CA ARG A 49 16.31 10.22 -3.56
C ARG A 49 15.24 10.50 -2.50
N THR A 50 14.20 11.25 -2.85
CA THR A 50 13.15 11.66 -1.90
C THR A 50 11.91 10.77 -1.94
N ALA A 51 11.74 9.96 -2.99
CA ALA A 51 10.54 9.18 -3.19
C ALA A 51 10.30 8.18 -2.05
N ARG A 52 11.37 7.54 -1.57
CA ARG A 52 11.33 6.65 -0.40
C ARG A 52 10.86 7.36 0.86
N TRP A 53 11.24 8.62 1.08
CA TRP A 53 10.79 9.37 2.26
C TRP A 53 9.29 9.64 2.23
N TYR A 54 8.74 9.93 1.04
CA TYR A 54 7.29 10.08 0.87
C TYR A 54 6.54 8.77 1.09
N GLU A 55 7.05 7.66 0.55
CA GLU A 55 6.45 6.33 0.78
C GLU A 55 6.42 5.98 2.27
N ILE A 56 7.54 6.19 2.97
CA ILE A 56 7.64 6.00 4.41
C ILE A 56 6.67 6.92 5.15
N ALA A 57 6.64 8.22 4.84
CA ALA A 57 5.76 9.17 5.49
C ALA A 57 4.27 8.78 5.36
N GLU A 58 3.85 8.32 4.18
CA GLU A 58 2.49 7.82 3.94
C GLU A 58 2.19 6.55 4.74
N GLU A 59 3.13 5.61 4.84
CA GLU A 59 2.98 4.40 5.65
C GLU A 59 2.82 4.73 7.14
N TYR A 60 3.66 5.62 7.68
CA TYR A 60 3.57 6.07 9.06
C TYR A 60 2.27 6.85 9.31
N ALA A 61 1.86 7.73 8.39
CA ALA A 61 0.61 8.46 8.51
C ALA A 61 -0.59 7.49 8.57
N PHE A 62 -0.61 6.45 7.71
CA PHE A 62 -1.64 5.42 7.75
C PHE A 62 -1.66 4.67 9.08
N ILE A 63 -0.49 4.28 9.60
CA ILE A 63 -0.38 3.55 10.87
C ILE A 63 -0.87 4.44 12.03
N LEU A 64 -0.36 5.66 12.14
CA LEU A 64 -0.74 6.59 13.22
C LEU A 64 -2.23 6.90 13.18
N ALA A 65 -2.80 7.16 12.00
CA ALA A 65 -4.23 7.40 11.85
C ALA A 65 -5.08 6.19 12.30
N ASN A 66 -4.70 4.97 11.94
CA ASN A 66 -5.44 3.76 12.34
C ASN A 66 -5.27 3.41 13.82
N LEU A 67 -4.18 3.85 14.46
CA LEU A 67 -3.97 3.70 15.90
C LEU A 67 -4.62 4.82 16.72
N GLY A 68 -5.25 5.82 16.09
CA GLY A 68 -5.81 6.98 16.77
C GLY A 68 -4.75 7.91 17.36
N LEU A 69 -3.55 7.94 16.76
CA LEU A 69 -2.39 8.73 17.19
C LEU A 69 -2.07 9.89 16.23
N ALA A 70 -2.91 10.11 15.21
CA ALA A 70 -2.81 11.27 14.34
C ALA A 70 -3.66 12.41 14.93
N GLU A 71 -3.03 13.56 15.23
CA GLU A 71 -3.70 14.81 15.63
C GLU A 71 -4.20 15.60 14.42
#